data_AF-A0A090NH89-F1
#
_entry.id   AF-A0A090NH89-F1
#
_cell.length_a   1.000
_cell.length_b   1.000
_cell.length_c   1.000
_cell.angle_alpha   90.00
_cell.angle_beta   90.00
_cell.angle_gamma   90.00
#
_symmetry.space_group_name_H-M   'P 1'
#
loop_
_entity.id
_entity.type
_entity.pdbx_description
1 polymer ?
#
loop_
_entity_poly.entity_id
_entity_poly.type
_entity_poly.pdbx_seq_one_letter_code
_entity_poly.pdbx_strand_id
1 'polypeptide(L)'
;MTKFRPRILPQLLAGQKANGTLPARLTFALAALIAFYRGERNGETYPVQDDAHWLERYQQLWSQHRDRVIVTQELVAIVLAEKDHWEQDLTQVPGLVEQVANDLDAILEKGMREAVRPLC
;
A
#
# COMPACT_ATOMS: atom_id res chain seq x y z
N MET A 1 -7.71 -3.40 10.01
CA MET A 1 -7.36 -2.16 9.26
C MET A 1 -8.14 -0.89 9.65
N THR A 2 -8.87 -0.86 10.77
CA THR A 2 -9.86 0.20 11.13
C THR A 2 -9.30 1.55 11.59
N LYS A 3 -7.99 1.68 11.85
CA LYS A 3 -7.39 2.96 12.31
C LYS A 3 -6.78 3.82 11.20
N PHE A 4 -6.35 3.21 10.08
CA PHE A 4 -5.67 3.93 8.99
C PHE A 4 -6.67 4.72 8.14
N ARG A 5 -7.82 4.11 7.85
CA ARG A 5 -8.93 4.65 7.04
C ARG A 5 -9.44 6.02 7.55
N PRO A 6 -9.85 6.22 8.81
CA PRO A 6 -10.42 7.50 9.25
C PRO A 6 -9.38 8.63 9.44
N ARG A 7 -8.09 8.30 9.54
CA ARG A 7 -7.05 9.29 9.93
C ARG A 7 -6.12 9.67 8.78
N ILE A 8 -5.66 8.71 8.00
CA ILE A 8 -4.66 8.93 6.95
C ILE A 8 -5.32 9.27 5.62
N LEU A 9 -6.45 8.63 5.30
CA LEU A 9 -7.18 8.84 4.05
C LEU A 9 -7.61 10.30 3.82
N PRO A 10 -8.29 10.97 4.77
CA PRO A 10 -8.67 12.37 4.56
C PRO A 10 -7.45 13.29 4.45
N GLN A 11 -6.34 12.98 5.13
CA GLN A 11 -5.11 13.78 5.03
C GLN A 11 -4.44 13.62 3.66
N LEU A 12 -4.42 12.40 3.11
CA LEU A 12 -3.89 12.12 1.78
C LEU A 12 -4.69 12.85 0.71
N LEU A 13 -6.02 12.74 0.75
CA LEU A 13 -6.91 13.43 -0.18
C LEU A 13 -6.86 14.95 -0.04
N ALA A 14 -6.85 15.46 1.20
CA ALA A 14 -6.72 16.89 1.45
C ALA A 14 -5.38 17.43 0.96
N GLY A 15 -4.29 16.70 1.17
CA GLY A 15 -2.96 17.07 0.69
C GLY A 15 -2.89 17.14 -0.84
N GLN A 16 -3.44 16.13 -1.52
CA GLN A 16 -3.53 16.11 -2.98
C GLN A 16 -4.38 17.28 -3.50
N LYS A 17 -5.53 17.54 -2.88
CA LYS A 17 -6.44 18.60 -3.30
C LYS A 17 -5.88 20.01 -3.03
N ALA A 18 -5.14 20.18 -1.94
CA ALA A 18 -4.59 21.48 -1.53
C ALA A 18 -3.33 21.85 -2.31
N ASN A 19 -2.39 20.92 -2.48
CA ASN A 19 -1.07 21.20 -3.05
C ASN A 19 -0.86 20.58 -4.45
N GLY A 20 -1.85 19.86 -4.99
CA GLY A 20 -1.72 19.10 -6.25
C GLY A 20 -0.70 17.96 -6.16
N THR A 21 -0.16 17.69 -4.98
CA THR A 21 0.97 16.77 -4.76
C THR A 21 0.59 15.76 -3.69
N LEU A 22 0.97 14.51 -3.93
CA LEU A 22 0.76 13.44 -2.98
C LEU A 22 1.87 13.48 -1.93
N PRO A 23 1.52 13.54 -0.63
CA PRO A 23 2.53 13.54 0.41
C PRO A 23 3.26 12.18 0.42
N ALA A 24 4.51 12.17 0.01
CA ALA A 24 5.33 10.96 -0.16
C ALA A 24 5.41 10.11 1.11
N ARG A 25 5.35 10.73 2.30
CA ARG A 25 5.30 10.00 3.58
C ARG A 25 4.01 9.17 3.74
N LEU A 26 2.88 9.66 3.24
CA LEU A 26 1.60 8.95 3.35
C LEU A 26 1.48 7.85 2.29
N THR A 27 1.92 8.10 1.06
CA THR A 27 1.98 7.07 0.01
C THR A 27 2.92 5.95 0.43
N PHE A 28 4.07 6.31 1.02
CA PHE A 28 5.00 5.34 1.57
C PHE A 28 4.42 4.55 2.75
N ALA A 29 3.71 5.21 3.68
CA ALA A 29 3.03 4.51 4.77
C ALA A 29 2.01 3.49 4.24
N LEU A 30 1.34 3.80 3.13
CA LEU A 30 0.42 2.89 2.46
C LEU A 30 1.16 1.71 1.80
N ALA A 31 2.25 1.97 1.08
CA ALA A 31 3.11 0.95 0.50
C ALA A 31 3.67 0.01 1.58
N ALA A 32 4.17 0.57 2.69
CA ALA A 32 4.66 -0.18 3.84
C ALA A 32 3.57 -1.05 4.48
N LEU A 33 2.31 -0.58 4.52
CA LEU A 33 1.19 -1.37 4.98
C LEU A 33 0.93 -2.56 4.06
N ILE A 34 0.93 -2.35 2.74
CA ILE A 34 0.76 -3.43 1.75
C ILE A 34 1.90 -4.46 1.89
N ALA A 35 3.14 -4.01 2.02
CA ALA A 35 4.30 -4.86 2.29
C ALA A 35 4.17 -5.63 3.62
N PHE A 36 3.59 -5.01 4.65
CA PHE A 36 3.35 -5.65 5.94
C PHE A 36 2.35 -6.83 5.82
N TYR A 37 1.31 -6.68 5.01
CA TYR A 37 0.36 -7.77 4.73
C TYR A 37 0.94 -8.94 3.94
N ARG A 38 2.14 -8.81 3.34
CA ARG A 38 2.88 -9.96 2.83
C ARG A 38 3.19 -10.98 3.94
N GLY A 39 3.23 -10.51 5.19
CA GLY A 39 3.53 -11.35 6.36
C GLY A 39 4.95 -11.88 6.38
N GLU A 40 5.87 -11.31 5.57
CA GLU A 40 7.25 -11.77 5.44
C GLU A 40 8.19 -10.58 5.67
N ARG A 41 9.16 -10.72 6.57
CA ARG A 41 10.20 -9.72 6.81
C ARG A 41 11.55 -10.43 6.89
N ASN A 42 12.48 -10.06 6.01
CA ASN A 42 13.81 -10.68 5.93
C ASN A 42 13.78 -12.22 5.81
N GLY A 43 12.78 -12.78 5.11
CA GLY A 43 12.58 -14.22 4.97
C GLY A 43 11.88 -14.90 6.15
N GLU A 44 11.60 -14.18 7.24
CA GLU A 44 10.82 -14.68 8.36
C GLU A 44 9.33 -14.35 8.16
N THR A 45 8.49 -15.37 8.20
CA THR A 45 7.03 -15.18 8.14
C THR A 45 6.50 -14.88 9.54
N TYR A 46 5.65 -13.86 9.68
CA TYR A 46 5.01 -13.50 10.94
C TYR A 46 3.48 -13.47 10.79
N PRO A 47 2.73 -13.84 11.84
CA PRO A 47 1.28 -13.81 11.79
C PRO A 47 0.80 -12.35 11.81
N VAL A 48 0.16 -11.94 10.72
CA VAL A 48 -0.58 -10.68 10.67
C VAL A 48 -1.95 -10.93 11.28
N GLN A 49 -2.27 -10.27 12.39
CA GLN A 49 -3.59 -10.33 13.01
C GLN A 49 -4.43 -9.15 12.54
N ASP A 50 -5.27 -9.39 11.53
CA ASP A 50 -6.25 -8.45 11.01
C ASP A 50 -7.53 -9.21 10.62
N ASP A 51 -8.50 -8.53 10.01
CA ASP A 51 -9.72 -9.18 9.54
C ASP A 51 -9.39 -10.30 8.53
N ALA A 52 -9.94 -11.50 8.76
CA ALA A 52 -9.69 -12.69 7.95
C ALA A 52 -9.92 -12.44 6.45
N HIS A 53 -11.00 -11.71 6.13
CA HIS A 53 -11.33 -11.32 4.76
C HIS A 53 -10.19 -10.56 4.06
N TRP A 54 -9.58 -9.58 4.75
CA TRP A 54 -8.47 -8.81 4.19
C TRP A 54 -7.20 -9.65 4.12
N LEU A 55 -6.92 -10.47 5.15
CA LEU A 55 -5.78 -11.37 5.13
C LEU A 55 -5.79 -12.33 3.94
N GLU A 56 -6.94 -12.99 3.69
CA GLU A 56 -7.10 -13.88 2.53
C GLU A 56 -6.92 -13.13 1.21
N ARG A 57 -7.49 -11.92 1.10
CA ARG A 57 -7.36 -11.08 -0.09
C ARG A 57 -5.91 -10.70 -0.37
N TYR A 58 -5.19 -10.22 0.65
CA TYR A 58 -3.78 -9.88 0.52
C TYR A 58 -2.92 -11.10 0.20
N GLN A 59 -3.18 -12.25 0.83
CA GLN A 59 -2.45 -13.50 0.51
C GLN A 59 -2.63 -13.90 -0.96
N GLN A 60 -3.86 -13.81 -1.49
CA GLN A 60 -4.11 -14.09 -2.91
C GLN A 60 -3.35 -13.13 -3.83
N LEU A 61 -3.42 -11.82 -3.56
CA LEU A 61 -2.71 -10.81 -4.36
C LEU A 61 -1.19 -10.98 -4.32
N TRP A 62 -0.63 -11.20 -3.13
CA TRP A 62 0.79 -11.46 -2.97
C TRP A 62 1.24 -12.76 -3.62
N SER A 63 0.38 -13.79 -3.65
CA SER A 63 0.66 -15.04 -4.38
C SER A 63 0.71 -14.78 -5.88
N GLN A 64 -0.26 -14.04 -6.44
CA GLN A 64 -0.26 -13.66 -7.86
C GLN A 64 0.96 -12.82 -8.23
N HIS A 65 1.38 -11.89 -7.36
CA HIS A 65 2.59 -11.09 -7.57
C HIS A 65 3.85 -11.96 -7.55
N ARG A 66 3.94 -12.90 -6.59
CA ARG A 66 5.03 -13.88 -6.50
C ARG A 66 5.11 -14.77 -7.74
N ASP A 67 3.96 -15.20 -8.26
CA ASP A 67 3.84 -16.01 -9.47
C ASP A 67 4.00 -15.18 -10.76
N ARG A 68 4.30 -13.87 -10.64
CA ARG A 68 4.44 -12.91 -11.75
C ARG A 68 3.20 -12.83 -12.64
N VAL A 69 2.03 -13.13 -12.08
CA VAL A 69 0.73 -12.97 -12.73
C VAL A 69 0.34 -11.50 -12.78
N ILE A 70 0.63 -10.76 -11.71
CA ILE A 70 0.37 -9.32 -11.60
C ILE A 70 1.65 -8.56 -11.23
N VAL A 71 1.79 -7.33 -11.71
CA VAL A 71 2.91 -6.45 -11.30
C VAL A 71 2.58 -5.70 -10.01
N THR A 72 3.61 -5.12 -9.36
CA THR A 72 3.46 -4.33 -8.12
C THR A 72 2.39 -3.24 -8.27
N GLN A 73 2.34 -2.58 -9.43
CA GLN A 73 1.35 -1.55 -9.74
C GLN A 73 -0.09 -2.08 -9.77
N GLU A 74 -0.31 -3.27 -10.34
CA GLU A 74 -1.64 -3.89 -10.38
C GLU A 74 -2.09 -4.34 -8.99
N LEU A 75 -1.18 -4.92 -8.21
CA LEU A 75 -1.46 -5.27 -6.81
C LEU A 75 -1.92 -4.05 -6.03
N VAL A 76 -1.20 -2.93 -6.16
CA VAL A 76 -1.55 -1.66 -5.52
C VAL A 76 -2.87 -1.10 -6.06
N ALA A 77 -3.10 -1.16 -7.37
CA ALA A 77 -4.33 -0.69 -7.99
C ALA A 77 -5.55 -1.46 -7.48
N ILE A 78 -5.46 -2.80 -7.40
CA ILE A 78 -6.55 -3.64 -6.89
C ILE A 78 -6.84 -3.28 -5.43
N VAL A 79 -5.82 -3.17 -4.57
CA VAL A 79 -5.99 -2.78 -3.17
C VAL A 79 -6.62 -1.40 -3.01
N LEU A 80 -6.21 -0.43 -3.84
CA LEU A 80 -6.74 0.94 -3.84
C LEU A 80 -8.18 1.03 -4.39
N ALA A 81 -8.55 0.11 -5.28
CA ALA A 81 -9.89 0.05 -5.89
C ALA A 81 -10.94 -0.60 -4.98
N GLU A 82 -10.53 -1.29 -3.90
CA GLU A 82 -11.44 -1.93 -2.95
C GLU A 82 -12.28 -0.88 -2.20
N LYS A 83 -13.49 -0.61 -2.71
CA LYS A 83 -14.42 0.36 -2.11
C LYS A 83 -14.91 -0.08 -0.74
N ASP A 84 -15.08 -1.38 -0.49
CA ASP A 84 -15.36 -1.87 0.87
C ASP A 84 -14.20 -1.59 1.84
N HIS A 85 -12.98 -1.48 1.29
CA HIS A 85 -11.80 -1.10 2.05
C HIS A 85 -11.67 0.42 2.26
N TRP A 86 -12.02 1.24 1.30
CA TRP A 86 -11.72 2.67 1.35
C TRP A 86 -12.95 3.57 1.40
N GLU A 87 -14.15 2.99 1.33
CA GLU A 87 -15.47 3.62 1.12
C GLU A 87 -15.59 4.39 -0.21
N GLN A 88 -14.48 4.49 -0.94
CA GLN A 88 -14.34 5.17 -2.22
C GLN A 88 -13.27 4.46 -3.04
N ASP A 89 -13.25 4.71 -4.34
CA ASP A 89 -12.21 4.20 -5.21
C ASP A 89 -11.00 5.16 -5.19
N LEU A 90 -9.90 4.74 -4.59
CA LEU A 90 -8.68 5.54 -4.52
C LEU A 90 -7.88 5.53 -5.82
N THR A 91 -8.17 4.64 -6.77
CA THR A 91 -7.52 4.67 -8.09
C THR A 91 -7.94 5.90 -8.89
N GLN A 92 -9.06 6.55 -8.52
CA GLN A 92 -9.49 7.83 -9.07
C GLN A 92 -8.56 8.99 -8.69
N VAL A 93 -7.65 8.80 -7.73
CA VAL A 93 -6.68 9.80 -7.29
C VAL A 93 -5.49 9.78 -8.26
N PRO A 94 -5.34 10.78 -9.16
CA PRO A 94 -4.25 10.78 -10.13
C PRO A 94 -2.88 10.74 -9.44
N GLY A 95 -2.03 9.84 -9.92
CA GLY A 95 -0.66 9.61 -9.42
C GLY A 95 -0.57 8.75 -8.16
N LEU A 96 -1.69 8.40 -7.50
CA LEU A 96 -1.63 7.66 -6.23
C LEU A 96 -1.14 6.23 -6.42
N VAL A 97 -1.73 5.52 -7.37
CA VAL A 97 -1.37 4.13 -7.67
C VAL A 97 0.12 4.04 -8.03
N GLU A 98 0.58 4.94 -8.90
CA GLU A 98 1.97 4.97 -9.37
C GLU A 98 2.94 5.27 -8.22
N GLN A 99 2.66 6.29 -7.41
CA GLN A 99 3.52 6.66 -6.29
C GLN A 99 3.62 5.53 -5.25
N VAL A 100 2.49 4.92 -4.89
CA VAL A 100 2.46 3.82 -3.91
C VAL A 100 3.12 2.57 -4.47
N ALA A 101 2.97 2.29 -5.76
CA ALA A 101 3.67 1.19 -6.43
C ALA A 101 5.19 1.40 -6.41
N ASN A 102 5.66 2.61 -6.73
CA ASN A 102 7.09 2.96 -6.68
C ASN A 102 7.65 2.85 -5.26
N ASP A 103 6.91 3.34 -4.27
CA ASP A 103 7.30 3.23 -2.86
C ASP A 103 7.35 1.75 -2.41
N LEU A 104 6.40 0.93 -2.86
CA LEU A 104 6.36 -0.49 -2.56
C LEU A 104 7.53 -1.24 -3.21
N ASP A 105 7.81 -0.94 -4.48
CA ASP A 105 8.94 -1.53 -5.20
C ASP A 105 10.26 -1.17 -4.50
N ALA A 106 10.45 0.09 -4.10
CA ALA A 106 11.60 0.52 -3.32
C ALA A 106 11.73 -0.24 -1.98
N ILE A 107 10.61 -0.52 -1.29
CA ILE A 107 10.61 -1.32 -0.06
C ILE A 107 11.01 -2.77 -0.36
N LEU A 108 10.55 -3.34 -1.47
CA LEU A 108 10.87 -4.72 -1.87
C LEU A 108 12.32 -4.89 -2.33
N GLU A 109 12.85 -3.93 -3.08
CA GLU A 109 14.21 -3.96 -3.63
C GLU A 109 15.28 -3.58 -2.58
N LYS A 110 15.06 -2.47 -1.86
CA LYS A 110 16.08 -1.88 -0.96
C LYS A 110 15.82 -2.19 0.51
N GLY A 111 14.63 -2.67 0.84
CA GLY A 111 14.18 -2.84 2.23
C GLY A 111 13.62 -1.55 2.84
N MET A 112 12.76 -1.73 3.84
CA MET A 112 12.00 -0.64 4.49
C MET A 112 12.88 0.51 5.03
N ARG A 113 14.07 0.21 5.55
CA ARG A 113 15.00 1.23 6.10
C ARG A 113 15.56 2.16 5.02
N GLU A 114 16.04 1.59 3.93
CA GLU A 114 16.62 2.37 2.83
C GLU A 114 15.53 3.12 2.05
N ALA A 115 14.33 2.54 1.96
CA ALA A 115 13.20 3.18 1.32
C ALA A 115 12.62 4.36 2.13
N VAL A 116 12.77 4.36 3.47
CA VAL A 116 12.41 5.50 4.35
C VAL A 116 13.40 6.66 4.26
N ARG A 117 14.70 6.40 4.08
CA ARG A 117 15.75 7.44 4.09
C ARG A 117 15.46 8.67 3.22
N PRO A 118 15.01 8.55 1.95
CA PRO A 118 14.73 9.71 1.11
C PRO A 118 13.50 10.52 1.56
N LEU A 119 12.70 10.01 2.50
CA LEU A 119 11.48 10.65 3.00
C LEU A 119 11.70 11.42 4.32
N CYS A 120 12.86 11.27 4.95
CA CYS A 120 13.24 11.90 6.22
C CYS A 120 13.67 13.35 6.06
#